data_AF-A0A947EPS5-F1
#
_entry.id   AF-A0A947EPS5-F1
#
_cell.length_a   1.000
_cell.length_b   1.000
_cell.length_c   1.000
_cell.angle_alpha   90.00
_cell.angle_beta   90.00
_cell.angle_gamma   90.00
#
_symmetry.space_group_name_H-M   'P 1'
#
loop_
_entity.id
_entity.type
_entity.pdbx_description
1 polymer ?
#
loop_
_entity_poly.entity_id
_entity_poly.type
_entity_poly.pdbx_seq_one_letter_code
_entity_poly.pdbx_strand_id
1 'polypeptide(L)'
;MATKSLAAYKRAEKKVKNIKGFYKHLTIYLIVNAVVVIEGLKGINFLELNTSDIDPNFVEWLVWNVFSVPLLWGIGLFIHGLRVFSFRIPMVQQWEDEQIRKMIEKEEIRNNN
;
A
#
# COMPACT_ATOMS: atom_id res chain seq x y z
N MET A 1 -22.78 -5.19 -31.12
CA MET A 1 -21.41 -4.67 -31.30
C MET A 1 -21.14 -3.40 -30.48
N ALA A 2 -22.04 -2.41 -30.47
CA ALA A 2 -21.90 -1.16 -29.69
C ALA A 2 -21.84 -1.31 -28.15
N THR A 3 -22.41 -2.37 -27.58
CA THR A 3 -22.41 -2.60 -26.11
C THR A 3 -21.04 -3.05 -25.57
N LYS A 4 -20.24 -3.77 -26.38
CA LYS A 4 -18.87 -4.19 -26.01
C LYS A 4 -17.91 -3.00 -25.94
N SER A 5 -18.03 -2.01 -26.83
CA SER A 5 -17.16 -0.81 -26.83
C SER A 5 -17.43 0.12 -25.65
N LEU A 6 -18.71 0.32 -25.27
CA LEU A 6 -19.07 1.13 -24.11
C LEU A 6 -18.57 0.51 -22.79
N ALA A 7 -18.70 -0.82 -22.65
CA ALA A 7 -18.21 -1.53 -21.47
C ALA A 7 -16.67 -1.48 -21.37
N ALA A 8 -15.96 -1.63 -22.49
CA ALA A 8 -14.51 -1.49 -22.54
C ALA A 8 -14.06 -0.06 -22.20
N TYR A 9 -14.75 0.95 -22.74
CA TYR A 9 -14.49 2.36 -22.45
C TYR A 9 -14.67 2.68 -20.96
N LYS A 10 -15.80 2.28 -20.35
CA LYS A 10 -16.05 2.49 -18.92
C LYS A 10 -15.01 1.80 -18.02
N ARG A 11 -14.53 0.61 -18.42
CA ARG A 11 -13.44 -0.08 -17.70
C ARG A 11 -12.12 0.68 -17.79
N ALA A 12 -11.77 1.19 -18.98
CA ALA A 12 -10.58 2.01 -19.18
C ALA A 12 -10.66 3.33 -18.40
N GLU A 13 -11.80 4.02 -18.43
CA GLU A 13 -12.04 5.24 -17.68
C GLU A 13 -11.88 5.03 -16.16
N LYS A 14 -12.48 3.97 -15.61
CA LYS A 14 -12.33 3.60 -14.20
C LYS A 14 -10.89 3.32 -13.83
N LYS A 15 -10.13 2.64 -14.71
CA LYS A 15 -8.71 2.36 -14.50
C LYS A 15 -7.89 3.65 -14.45
N VAL A 16 -8.10 4.58 -15.38
CA VAL A 16 -7.43 5.89 -15.38
C VAL A 16 -7.77 6.68 -14.13
N LYS A 17 -9.04 6.70 -13.70
CA LYS A 17 -9.47 7.38 -12.47
C LYS A 17 -8.76 6.82 -11.23
N ASN A 18 -8.65 5.49 -11.13
CA ASN A 18 -7.94 4.84 -10.02
C ASN A 18 -6.45 5.17 -10.01
N ILE A 19 -5.79 5.14 -11.17
CA ILE A 19 -4.36 5.48 -11.30
C ILE A 19 -4.11 6.95 -10.89
N LYS A 20 -4.95 7.88 -11.35
CA LYS A 20 -4.87 9.30 -10.93
C LYS A 20 -5.07 9.46 -9.42
N GLY A 21 -6.03 8.73 -8.84
CA GLY A 21 -6.24 8.72 -7.39
C GLY A 21 -5.03 8.20 -6.62
N PHE A 22 -4.39 7.13 -7.11
CA PHE A 22 -3.17 6.60 -6.52
C PHE A 22 -2.02 7.62 -6.54
N TYR A 23 -1.79 8.30 -7.67
CA TYR A 23 -0.75 9.34 -7.72
C TYR A 23 -0.99 10.47 -6.73
N LYS A 24 -2.25 10.88 -6.50
CA LYS A 24 -2.56 11.87 -5.46
C LYS A 24 -2.14 11.37 -4.07
N HIS A 25 -2.47 10.12 -3.71
CA HIS A 25 -2.04 9.54 -2.44
C HIS A 25 -0.52 9.39 -2.35
N LEU A 26 0.15 8.94 -3.41
CA LEU A 26 1.60 8.82 -3.47
C LEU A 26 2.28 10.17 -3.30
N THR A 27 1.80 11.23 -3.97
CA THR A 27 2.36 12.58 -3.83
C THR A 27 2.22 13.09 -2.40
N ILE A 28 1.03 12.96 -1.79
CA ILE A 28 0.82 13.36 -0.39
C ILE A 28 1.73 12.57 0.55
N TYR A 29 1.82 11.25 0.35
CA TYR A 29 2.71 10.38 1.10
C TYR A 29 4.17 10.86 1.00
N LEU A 30 4.68 11.14 -0.20
CA LEU A 30 6.06 11.60 -0.37
C LEU A 30 6.32 12.94 0.33
N ILE A 31 5.40 13.90 0.18
CA ILE A 31 5.55 15.23 0.79
C ILE A 31 5.54 15.13 2.32
N VAL A 32 4.56 14.44 2.90
CA VAL A 32 4.43 14.31 4.35
C VAL A 32 5.62 13.57 4.95
N ASN A 33 6.02 12.45 4.36
CA ASN A 33 7.15 11.67 4.88
C ASN A 33 8.48 12.40 4.70
N ALA A 34 8.67 13.17 3.62
CA ALA A 34 9.85 14.01 3.49
C ALA A 34 9.93 15.04 4.62
N VAL A 35 8.83 15.70 4.95
CA VAL A 35 8.77 16.65 6.08
C VAL A 35 9.06 15.95 7.41
N VAL A 36 8.42 14.80 7.68
CA VAL A 36 8.64 14.03 8.91
C VAL A 36 10.10 13.63 9.08
N VAL A 37 10.74 13.13 8.03
CA VAL A 37 12.15 12.72 8.09
C VAL A 37 13.07 13.92 8.24
N ILE A 38 12.86 14.99 7.49
CA ILE A 38 13.71 16.19 7.56
C ILE A 38 13.61 16.85 8.94
N GLU A 39 12.39 17.12 9.41
CA GLU A 39 12.18 17.77 10.70
C GLU A 39 12.53 16.85 11.87
N GLY A 40 12.29 15.54 11.75
CA GLY A 40 12.72 14.54 12.72
C GLY A 40 14.25 14.51 12.88
N LEU A 41 14.99 14.44 11.78
CA LEU A 41 16.46 14.45 11.80
C LEU A 41 17.03 15.78 12.33
N LYS A 42 16.45 16.92 11.94
CA LYS A 42 16.84 18.22 12.50
C LYS A 42 16.60 18.27 14.01
N GLY A 43 15.45 17.78 14.47
CA GLY A 43 15.09 17.73 15.88
C GLY A 43 16.06 16.86 16.69
N ILE A 44 16.40 15.66 16.17
CA ILE A 44 17.38 14.76 16.79
C ILE A 44 18.74 15.45 16.90
N ASN A 45 19.25 15.99 15.79
CA ASN A 45 20.55 16.65 15.77
C ASN A 45 20.59 17.89 16.68
N PHE A 46 19.51 18.66 16.74
CA PHE A 46 19.40 19.79 17.67
C PHE A 46 19.47 19.33 19.13
N LEU A 47 18.74 18.26 19.47
CA LEU A 47 18.71 17.70 20.81
C LEU A 47 20.10 17.19 21.24
N GLU A 48 20.77 16.43 20.38
CA GLU A 48 22.13 15.90 20.63
C GLU A 48 23.18 17.00 20.82
N LEU A 49 23.08 18.10 20.05
CA LEU A 49 24.06 19.20 20.11
C LEU A 49 23.83 20.17 21.28
N ASN A 50 22.59 20.29 21.78
CA ASN A 50 22.22 21.32 22.76
C ASN A 50 21.85 20.76 24.15
N THR A 51 21.89 19.44 24.34
CA THR A 51 21.52 18.82 25.61
C THR A 51 22.60 17.82 26.04
N SER A 52 23.30 18.14 27.11
CA SER A 52 24.45 17.37 27.62
C SER A 52 24.08 16.02 28.24
N ASP A 53 22.85 15.86 28.75
CA ASP A 53 22.41 14.68 29.52
C ASP A 53 21.17 14.00 28.91
N ILE A 54 21.09 13.94 27.58
CA ILE A 54 20.00 13.22 26.91
C ILE A 54 20.18 11.70 27.03
N ASP A 55 19.09 11.02 27.40
CA ASP A 55 19.03 9.55 27.44
C ASP A 55 19.20 8.96 26.03
N PRO A 56 20.23 8.14 25.77
CA PRO A 56 20.41 7.48 24.48
C PRO A 56 19.21 6.64 24.04
N ASN A 57 18.49 6.02 24.98
CA ASN A 57 17.31 5.22 24.66
C ASN A 57 16.17 6.09 24.11
N PHE A 58 16.06 7.33 24.59
CA PHE A 58 15.07 8.28 24.09
C PHE A 58 15.39 8.72 22.64
N VAL A 59 16.67 8.96 22.34
CA VAL A 59 17.11 9.30 20.97
C VAL A 59 16.87 8.14 20.02
N GLU A 60 17.24 6.93 20.41
CA GLU A 60 17.02 5.72 19.61
C GLU A 60 15.52 5.50 19.35
N TRP A 61 14.68 5.66 20.37
CA TRP A 61 13.24 5.61 20.22
C TRP A 61 12.72 6.66 19.22
N LEU A 62 13.25 7.89 19.27
CA LEU A 62 12.83 8.97 18.37
C LEU A 62 13.23 8.66 16.91
N VAL A 63 14.47 8.22 16.69
CA VAL A 63 14.97 7.75 15.39
C VAL A 63 14.08 6.63 14.87
N TRP A 64 13.78 5.64 15.70
CA TRP A 64 12.95 4.50 15.32
C TRP A 64 11.56 4.95 14.88
N ASN A 65 10.93 5.91 15.57
CA ASN A 65 9.62 6.46 15.19
C ASN A 65 9.67 7.24 13.87
N VAL A 66 10.72 8.04 13.65
CA VAL A 66 10.89 8.83 12.41
C VAL A 66 10.96 7.94 11.17
N PHE A 67 11.54 6.74 11.27
CA PHE A 67 11.67 5.82 10.13
C PHE A 67 10.58 4.74 10.06
N SER A 68 10.11 4.23 11.20
CA SER A 68 9.09 3.16 11.22
C SER A 68 7.72 3.64 10.74
N VAL A 69 7.31 4.87 11.07
CA VAL A 69 6.02 5.42 10.67
C VAL A 69 5.90 5.54 9.14
N PRO A 70 6.86 6.18 8.42
CA PRO A 70 6.88 6.15 6.96
C PRO A 70 6.90 4.75 6.39
N LEU A 71 7.70 3.84 6.96
CA LEU A 71 7.84 2.47 6.45
C LEU A 71 6.52 1.71 6.48
N LEU A 72 5.80 1.75 7.61
CA LEU A 72 4.50 1.08 7.75
C LEU A 72 3.45 1.66 6.81
N TRP A 73 3.40 2.98 6.66
CA TRP A 73 2.52 3.64 5.68
C TRP A 73 2.91 3.29 4.24
N GLY A 74 4.22 3.14 3.97
CA GLY A 74 4.76 2.71 2.70
C GLY A 74 4.27 1.32 2.29
N ILE A 75 4.15 0.39 3.24
CA ILE A 75 3.57 -0.94 3.01
C ILE A 75 2.10 -0.82 2.58
N GLY A 76 1.31 0.01 3.27
CA GLY A 76 -0.08 0.27 2.91
C GLY A 76 -0.22 0.88 1.51
N LEU A 77 0.64 1.83 1.17
CA LEU A 77 0.68 2.45 -0.15
C LEU A 77 1.10 1.45 -1.24
N PHE A 78 2.07 0.59 -0.95
CA PHE A 78 2.51 -0.47 -1.86
C PHE A 78 1.37 -1.43 -2.20
N ILE A 79 0.65 -1.92 -1.18
CA ILE A 79 -0.54 -2.79 -1.37
C ILE A 79 -1.62 -2.06 -2.19
N HIS A 80 -1.87 -0.78 -1.89
CA HIS A 80 -2.81 0.03 -2.67
C HIS A 80 -2.39 0.15 -4.14
N GLY A 81 -1.09 0.32 -4.40
CA GLY A 81 -0.51 0.34 -5.74
C GLY A 81 -0.74 -0.98 -6.49
N LEU A 82 -0.43 -2.12 -5.88
CA LEU A 82 -0.67 -3.45 -6.48
C LEU A 82 -2.14 -3.60 -6.92
N ARG A 83 -3.08 -3.16 -6.08
CA ARG A 83 -4.51 -3.18 -6.40
C ARG A 83 -4.88 -2.24 -7.55
N VAL A 84 -4.39 -1.00 -7.54
CA VAL A 84 -4.74 0.02 -8.55
C VAL A 84 -4.20 -0.34 -9.93
N PHE A 85 -2.94 -0.80 -9.99
CA PHE A 85 -2.34 -1.25 -11.25
C PHE A 85 -2.83 -2.63 -11.69
N SER A 86 -3.72 -3.24 -10.89
CA SER A 86 -4.26 -4.58 -11.15
C SER A 86 -3.14 -5.59 -11.38
N PHE A 87 -2.09 -5.46 -10.57
CA PHE A 87 -0.97 -6.39 -10.61
C PHE A 87 -1.51 -7.73 -10.14
N ARG A 88 -1.83 -8.61 -11.10
CA ARG A 88 -2.28 -9.95 -10.78
C ARG A 88 -1.03 -10.72 -10.37
N ILE A 89 -0.84 -10.88 -9.06
CA ILE A 89 0.22 -11.73 -8.54
C ILE A 89 -0.12 -13.16 -8.98
N PRO A 90 0.71 -13.81 -9.82
CA PRO A 90 0.36 -15.12 -10.37
C PRO A 90 0.06 -16.16 -9.29
N MET A 91 0.81 -16.12 -8.18
CA MET A 91 0.62 -16.99 -7.02
C MET A 91 -0.76 -16.81 -6.35
N VAL A 92 -1.25 -15.57 -6.25
CA VAL A 92 -2.56 -15.27 -5.65
C VAL A 92 -3.68 -15.72 -6.57
N GLN A 93 -3.53 -15.51 -7.88
CA GLN A 93 -4.51 -16.00 -8.85
C GLN A 93 -4.60 -17.53 -8.86
N GLN A 94 -3.46 -18.22 -8.89
CA GLN A 94 -3.44 -19.68 -8.85
C GLN A 94 -4.11 -20.20 -7.58
N TRP A 95 -3.84 -19.56 -6.44
CA TRP A 95 -4.50 -19.89 -5.18
C TRP A 95 -6.01 -19.63 -5.24
N GLU A 96 -6.46 -18.47 -5.74
CA GLU A 96 -7.89 -18.15 -5.89
C GLU A 96 -8.59 -19.15 -6.81
N ASP A 97 -8.01 -19.45 -7.96
CA ASP A 97 -8.56 -20.41 -8.93
C ASP A 97 -8.67 -21.83 -8.33
N GLU A 98 -7.68 -22.24 -7.53
CA GLU A 98 -7.72 -23.52 -6.83
C GLU A 98 -8.80 -23.58 -5.75
N GLN A 99 -9.00 -22.50 -4.98
CA GLN A 99 -10.08 -22.43 -3.98
C GLN A 99 -11.46 -22.44 -4.63
N ILE A 100 -11.64 -21.71 -5.75
CA ILE A 100 -12.90 -21.73 -6.51
C ILE A 100 -13.19 -23.14 -7.01
N ARG A 101 -12.20 -23.84 -7.57
CA ARG A 101 -12.35 -25.24 -8.01
C ARG A 101 -12.78 -26.15 -6.86
N LYS A 102 -12.14 -26.03 -5.69
CA LYS A 102 -12.48 -26.80 -4.49
C LYS A 102 -13.91 -26.52 -4.00
N MET A 103 -14.39 -25.28 -4.10
CA MET A 103 -15.78 -24.95 -3.75
C MET A 103 -16.78 -25.55 -4.73
N ILE A 104 -16.51 -25.50 -6.05
CA ILE A 104 -17.38 -26.10 -7.07
C ILE A 104 -17.47 -27.63 -6.88
N GLU A 105 -16.34 -28.31 -6.71
CA GLU A 105 -16.31 -29.76 -6.46
C GLU A 105 -17.13 -30.13 -5.20
N LYS A 106 -17.03 -29.34 -4.13
CA LYS A 106 -17.83 -29.57 -2.92
C LYS A 106 -19.33 -29.39 -3.14
N GLU A 107 -19.75 -28.44 -3.98
CA GLU A 107 -21.17 -28.25 -4.31
C GLU A 107 -21.71 -29.37 -5.23
N GLU A 108 -20.93 -29.83 -6.20
CA GLU A 108 -21.30 -30.96 -7.07
C GLU A 108 -21.45 -32.26 -6.27
N ILE A 109 -20.52 -32.54 -5.35
CA ILE A 109 -20.61 -33.71 -4.45
C ILE A 109 -21.85 -33.60 -3.54
N ARG A 110 -22.19 -32.40 -3.06
CA ARG A 110 -23.37 -32.19 -2.20
C ARG A 110 -24.68 -32.35 -2.95
N ASN A 111 -24.75 -31.99 -4.24
CA ASN A 111 -25.97 -32.11 -5.05
C ASN A 111 -26.18 -33.52 -5.65
N ASN A 112 -25.13 -34.36 -5.69
CA ASN A 112 -25.20 -35.74 -6.19
C ASN A 112 -25.43 -36.79 -5.08
N ASN A 113 -25.61 -36.38 -3.82
CA ASN A 113 -25.99 -37.19 -2.66
C ASN A 113 -27.37 -36.76 -2.16
#